data_AF-A0A924IFG2-F1
#
_entry.id   AF-A0A924IFG2-F1
#
_cell.length_a   1.000
_cell.length_b   1.000
_cell.length_c   1.000
_cell.angle_alpha   90.00
_cell.angle_beta   90.00
_cell.angle_gamma   90.00
#
_symmetry.space_group_name_H-M   'P 1'
#
loop_
_entity.id
_entity.type
_entity.pdbx_description
1 polymer ?
#
loop_
_entity_poly.entity_id
_entity_poly.type
_entity_poly.pdbx_seq_one_letter_code
_entity_poly.pdbx_strand_id
1 'polypeptide(L)'
;MILEKPKHPIKHVAIIMDGNGRWAKMRSHPRVWGHVRGSGVVADIVEEADSCGISALTMYAFSTENWSRPQTEVRVLFNLLHKFLKRERDRILKNNIRFKIMGDITNLPSQTKNLISQLEAESMFNTGLKLTFAFGYGGRAEITQALNRFINANPGKEITEEDLAKNLMIPDLGDVDLLIRTGGDHRVSNFLLWQIAYAEFYFTETKWPDFSTHEFRDILANVSKRERRFGSTTSACDLKTNVEQARANKTLLRG
;
A
#
# COMPACT_ATOMS: atom_id res chain seq x y z
N MET A 1 26.72 17.03 0.17
CA MET A 1 26.71 16.07 -0.94
C MET A 1 25.31 16.09 -1.51
N ILE A 2 25.11 16.69 -2.68
CA ILE A 2 23.78 16.80 -3.30
C ILE A 2 23.47 15.42 -3.88
N LEU A 3 22.57 14.68 -3.24
CA LEU A 3 22.03 13.44 -3.80
C LEU A 3 21.31 13.82 -5.10
N GLU A 4 21.73 13.24 -6.23
CA GLU A 4 21.02 13.37 -7.49
C GLU A 4 19.54 13.03 -7.27
N LYS A 5 18.64 13.90 -7.75
CA LYS A 5 17.20 13.64 -7.64
C LYS A 5 16.90 12.33 -8.38
N PRO A 6 16.18 11.37 -7.75
CA PRO A 6 15.86 10.12 -8.41
C PRO A 6 15.07 10.40 -9.69
N LYS A 7 15.45 9.71 -10.77
CA LYS A 7 14.87 9.89 -12.11
C LYS A 7 13.34 9.69 -12.10
N HIS A 8 12.83 8.88 -11.17
CA HIS A 8 11.42 8.77 -10.82
C HIS A 8 11.22 8.83 -9.29
N PRO A 9 10.63 9.91 -8.75
CA PRO A 9 10.35 9.99 -7.32
C PRO A 9 9.25 9.00 -6.92
N ILE A 10 9.49 8.23 -5.86
CA ILE A 10 8.47 7.38 -5.24
C ILE A 10 7.52 8.32 -4.47
N LYS A 11 6.29 8.50 -4.95
CA LYS A 11 5.29 9.39 -4.35
C LYS A 11 4.20 8.64 -3.60
N HIS A 12 3.79 7.47 -4.11
CA HIS A 12 2.75 6.66 -3.49
C HIS A 12 3.28 5.28 -3.10
N VAL A 13 3.33 5.02 -1.80
CA VAL A 13 3.73 3.73 -1.24
C VAL A 13 2.51 2.99 -0.71
N ALA A 14 2.36 1.74 -1.09
CA ALA A 14 1.33 0.85 -0.56
C ALA A 14 1.99 -0.27 0.26
N ILE A 15 1.47 -0.56 1.46
CA ILE A 15 2.09 -1.54 2.37
C ILE A 15 1.10 -2.63 2.79
N ILE A 16 1.44 -3.87 2.50
CA ILE A 16 0.78 -5.07 3.05
C ILE A 16 1.49 -5.47 4.34
N MET A 17 0.87 -5.14 5.47
CA MET A 17 1.38 -5.34 6.83
C MET A 17 1.24 -6.81 7.31
N ASP A 18 1.90 -7.73 6.63
CA ASP A 18 1.82 -9.17 6.90
C ASP A 18 2.91 -9.65 7.89
N GLY A 19 2.66 -10.78 8.55
CA GLY A 19 3.56 -11.40 9.51
C GLY A 19 3.15 -11.26 10.98
N ASN A 20 2.13 -10.45 11.32
CA ASN A 20 1.68 -10.21 12.70
C ASN A 20 1.45 -11.50 13.51
N GLY A 21 0.58 -12.40 13.01
CA GLY A 21 0.28 -13.65 13.71
C GLY A 21 1.44 -14.63 13.79
N ARG A 22 2.30 -14.67 12.75
CA ARG A 22 3.52 -15.49 12.71
C ARG A 22 4.53 -14.99 13.75
N TRP A 23 4.72 -13.67 13.84
CA TRP A 23 5.58 -13.02 14.81
C TRP A 23 5.21 -13.37 16.26
N ALA A 24 3.91 -13.33 16.58
CA ALA A 24 3.43 -13.68 17.92
C ALA A 24 3.64 -15.17 18.21
N LYS A 25 3.32 -16.05 17.25
CA LYS A 25 3.47 -17.50 17.40
C LYS A 25 4.92 -17.91 17.65
N MET A 26 5.89 -17.29 16.97
CA MET A 26 7.33 -17.56 17.19
C MET A 26 7.80 -17.20 18.60
N ARG A 27 7.04 -16.36 19.32
CA ARG A 27 7.32 -15.92 20.69
C ARG A 27 6.36 -16.55 21.71
N SER A 28 5.69 -17.64 21.34
CA SER A 28 4.71 -18.34 22.20
C SER A 28 3.56 -17.47 22.70
N HIS A 29 3.19 -16.44 21.94
CA HIS A 29 2.08 -15.54 22.26
C HIS A 29 0.86 -15.76 21.35
N PRO A 30 -0.37 -15.45 21.83
CA PRO A 30 -1.56 -15.39 20.99
C PRO A 30 -1.41 -14.39 19.83
N ARG A 31 -2.01 -14.69 18.67
CA ARG A 31 -1.90 -13.87 17.44
C ARG A 31 -2.18 -12.38 17.64
N VAL A 32 -3.12 -12.03 18.53
CA VAL A 32 -3.46 -10.65 18.88
C VAL A 32 -2.25 -9.83 19.33
N TRP A 33 -1.28 -10.43 20.01
CA TRP A 33 -0.08 -9.73 20.47
C TRP A 33 0.73 -9.14 19.32
N GLY A 34 0.80 -9.87 18.20
CA GLY A 34 1.46 -9.38 16.99
C GLY A 34 0.74 -8.16 16.42
N HIS A 35 -0.59 -8.17 16.39
CA HIS A 35 -1.39 -7.03 15.94
C HIS A 35 -1.25 -5.81 16.86
N VAL A 36 -1.19 -6.02 18.18
CA VAL A 36 -0.93 -4.95 19.15
C VAL A 36 0.43 -4.31 18.88
N ARG A 37 1.49 -5.11 18.77
CA ARG A 37 2.85 -4.60 18.48
C ARG A 37 2.91 -3.91 17.12
N GLY A 38 2.29 -4.51 16.11
CA GLY A 38 2.20 -3.97 14.76
C GLY A 38 1.51 -2.60 14.68
N SER A 39 0.55 -2.32 15.57
CA SER A 39 -0.09 -0.99 15.63
C SER A 39 0.86 0.13 16.08
N GLY A 40 1.96 -0.19 16.78
CA GLY A 40 3.03 0.75 17.08
C GLY A 40 3.85 1.09 15.83
N VAL A 41 4.24 0.06 15.08
CA VAL A 41 5.02 0.21 13.83
C VAL A 41 4.32 1.09 12.80
N VAL A 42 2.98 1.01 12.71
CA VAL A 42 2.19 1.90 11.84
C VAL A 42 2.48 3.36 12.13
N ALA A 43 2.53 3.75 13.40
CA ALA A 43 2.75 5.14 13.79
C ALA A 43 4.13 5.64 13.34
N ASP A 44 5.16 4.81 13.52
CA ASP A 44 6.54 5.14 13.15
C ASP A 44 6.71 5.25 11.62
N ILE A 45 6.08 4.33 10.87
CA ILE A 45 6.16 4.32 9.40
C ILE A 45 5.40 5.49 8.78
N VAL A 46 4.26 5.91 9.35
CA VAL A 46 3.53 7.09 8.87
C VAL A 46 4.39 8.35 8.98
N GLU A 47 5.06 8.54 10.13
CA GLU A 47 5.93 9.69 10.37
C GLU A 47 7.18 9.64 9.48
N GLU A 48 7.79 8.47 9.34
CA GLU A 48 8.94 8.30 8.45
C GLU A 48 8.56 8.56 6.97
N ALA A 49 7.39 8.09 6.51
CA ALA A 49 6.90 8.37 5.15
C ALA A 49 6.70 9.86 4.90
N ASP A 50 6.08 10.57 5.84
CA ASP A 50 5.92 12.04 5.77
C ASP A 50 7.29 12.74 5.72
N SER A 51 8.23 12.33 6.58
CA SER A 51 9.61 12.88 6.60
C SER A 51 10.41 12.61 5.32
N CYS A 52 10.15 11.49 4.65
CA CYS A 52 10.75 11.13 3.37
C CYS A 52 10.11 11.87 2.17
N GLY A 53 9.08 12.69 2.39
CA GLY A 53 8.38 13.42 1.34
C GLY A 53 7.45 12.54 0.48
N ILE A 54 7.03 11.39 1.01
CA ILE A 54 6.02 10.55 0.37
C ILE A 54 4.69 11.32 0.34
N SER A 55 4.05 11.38 -0.83
CA SER A 55 2.80 12.13 -1.01
C SER A 55 1.57 11.32 -0.59
N ALA A 56 1.63 9.99 -0.73
CA ALA A 56 0.54 9.09 -0.36
C ALA A 56 1.07 7.79 0.25
N LEU A 57 0.44 7.36 1.35
CA LEU A 57 0.72 6.09 2.01
C LEU A 57 -0.60 5.31 2.18
N THR A 58 -0.68 4.14 1.57
CA THR A 58 -1.86 3.26 1.67
C THR A 58 -1.52 1.98 2.40
N MET A 59 -2.15 1.75 3.56
CA MET A 59 -1.82 0.60 4.42
C MET A 59 -2.95 -0.42 4.42
N TYR A 60 -2.63 -1.68 4.15
CA TYR A 60 -3.61 -2.76 4.13
C TYR A 60 -3.90 -3.26 5.55
N ALA A 61 -4.84 -2.58 6.22
CA ALA A 61 -5.17 -2.82 7.63
C ALA A 61 -6.08 -4.04 7.84
N PHE A 62 -7.05 -4.25 6.95
CA PHE A 62 -7.99 -5.38 7.05
C PHE A 62 -8.56 -5.71 5.65
N SER A 63 -8.38 -6.96 5.18
CA SER A 63 -8.91 -7.39 3.88
C SER A 63 -10.34 -7.90 3.94
N THR A 64 -11.03 -7.96 2.79
CA THR A 64 -12.33 -8.63 2.66
C THR A 64 -12.29 -10.08 3.13
N GLU A 65 -11.20 -10.80 2.87
CA GLU A 65 -11.07 -12.20 3.28
C GLU A 65 -10.89 -12.33 4.81
N ASN A 66 -10.54 -11.24 5.51
CA ASN A 66 -10.41 -11.26 6.96
C ASN A 66 -11.77 -11.34 7.68
N TRP A 67 -12.88 -11.09 6.98
CA TRP A 67 -14.22 -11.35 7.51
C TRP A 67 -14.47 -12.83 7.84
N SER A 68 -13.73 -13.76 7.20
CA SER A 68 -13.83 -15.20 7.46
C SER A 68 -13.13 -15.65 8.75
N ARG A 69 -12.40 -14.75 9.43
CA ARG A 69 -11.68 -15.07 10.68
C ARG A 69 -12.64 -15.24 11.87
N PRO A 70 -12.22 -15.90 12.96
CA PRO A 70 -13.02 -15.99 14.16
C PRO A 70 -13.49 -14.61 14.64
N GLN A 71 -14.77 -14.49 15.00
CA GLN A 71 -15.40 -13.22 15.39
C GLN A 71 -14.67 -12.52 16.54
N THR A 72 -14.06 -13.28 17.44
CA THR A 72 -13.24 -12.75 18.53
C THR A 72 -11.99 -12.03 18.02
N GLU A 73 -11.30 -12.56 17.00
CA GLU A 73 -10.15 -11.91 16.35
C GLU A 73 -10.59 -10.64 15.59
N VAL A 74 -11.73 -10.70 14.88
CA VAL A 74 -12.28 -9.54 14.17
C VAL A 74 -12.59 -8.39 15.13
N ARG A 75 -13.26 -8.66 16.25
CA ARG A 75 -13.56 -7.65 17.28
C ARG A 75 -12.30 -7.02 17.87
N VAL A 76 -11.25 -7.82 18.07
CA VAL A 76 -9.95 -7.31 18.53
C VAL A 76 -9.36 -6.33 17.51
N LEU A 77 -9.40 -6.66 16.22
CA LEU A 77 -8.89 -5.78 15.16
C LEU A 77 -9.67 -4.46 15.10
N PHE A 78 -10.99 -4.49 15.33
CA PHE A 78 -11.81 -3.26 15.41
C PHE A 78 -11.41 -2.38 16.60
N ASN A 79 -11.19 -3.00 17.76
CA ASN A 79 -10.75 -2.29 18.95
C ASN A 79 -9.35 -1.69 18.77
N LEU A 80 -8.46 -2.39 18.06
CA LEU A 80 -7.12 -1.87 17.73
C LEU A 80 -7.21 -0.66 16.78
N LEU A 81 -8.04 -0.72 15.74
CA LEU A 81 -8.29 0.42 14.86
C LEU A 81 -8.82 1.62 15.67
N HIS A 82 -9.83 1.41 16.51
CA HIS A 82 -10.39 2.47 17.35
C HIS A 82 -9.34 3.12 18.25
N LYS A 83 -8.54 2.31 18.95
CA LYS A 83 -7.48 2.80 19.84
C LYS A 83 -6.40 3.55 19.08
N PHE A 84 -5.98 3.03 17.92
CA PHE A 84 -5.02 3.69 17.05
C PHE A 84 -5.55 5.07 16.63
N LEU A 85 -6.76 5.14 16.05
CA LEU A 85 -7.32 6.41 15.59
C LEU A 85 -7.48 7.43 16.72
N LYS A 86 -7.90 6.99 17.92
CA LYS A 86 -7.96 7.88 19.09
C LYS A 86 -6.59 8.44 19.48
N ARG A 87 -5.56 7.59 19.48
CA ARG A 87 -4.21 7.98 19.90
C ARG A 87 -3.52 8.85 18.85
N GLU A 88 -3.72 8.55 17.57
CA GLU A 88 -3.01 9.19 16.46
C GLU A 88 -3.71 10.44 15.91
N ARG A 89 -4.98 10.68 16.28
CA ARG A 89 -5.78 11.81 15.80
C ARG A 89 -5.04 13.14 15.88
N ASP A 90 -4.57 13.51 17.08
CA ASP A 90 -3.90 14.81 17.28
C ASP A 90 -2.63 14.93 16.45
N ARG A 91 -1.88 13.82 16.30
CA ARG A 91 -0.66 13.78 15.48
C ARG A 91 -0.98 13.91 14.00
N ILE A 92 -2.01 13.22 13.50
CA ILE A 92 -2.48 13.31 12.11
C ILE A 92 -2.85 14.76 11.77
N LEU A 93 -3.63 15.42 12.63
CA LEU A 93 -4.07 16.79 12.39
C LEU A 93 -2.89 17.77 12.49
N LYS A 94 -2.05 17.66 13.52
CA LYS A 94 -0.89 18.53 13.73
C LYS A 94 0.14 18.43 12.59
N ASN A 95 0.31 17.24 12.02
CA ASN A 95 1.26 17.00 10.93
C ASN A 95 0.66 17.27 9.54
N ASN A 96 -0.50 17.93 9.45
CA ASN A 96 -1.15 18.26 8.17
C ASN A 96 -1.38 17.00 7.29
N ILE A 97 -1.68 15.85 7.91
CA ILE A 97 -1.95 14.59 7.21
C ILE A 97 -3.42 14.56 6.83
N ARG A 98 -3.73 14.24 5.57
CA ARG A 98 -5.09 14.00 5.10
C ARG A 98 -5.43 12.52 5.25
N PHE A 99 -6.34 12.20 6.17
CA PHE A 99 -6.69 10.83 6.49
C PHE A 99 -7.95 10.36 5.75
N LYS A 100 -7.94 9.12 5.27
CA LYS A 100 -9.10 8.40 4.73
C LYS A 100 -9.11 6.92 5.09
N ILE A 101 -10.29 6.32 5.12
CA ILE A 101 -10.49 4.88 5.05
C ILE A 101 -11.13 4.50 3.72
N MET A 102 -10.65 3.41 3.12
CA MET A 102 -11.26 2.77 1.95
C MET A 102 -11.66 1.32 2.26
N GLY A 103 -12.77 0.87 1.69
CA GLY A 103 -13.32 -0.48 1.88
C GLY A 103 -14.64 -0.49 2.65
N ASP A 104 -15.13 -1.70 2.98
CA ASP A 104 -16.40 -1.90 3.68
C ASP A 104 -16.22 -1.83 5.20
N ILE A 105 -16.71 -0.74 5.78
CA ILE A 105 -16.71 -0.50 7.23
C ILE A 105 -18.08 -0.67 7.88
N THR A 106 -19.09 -1.20 7.18
CA THR A 106 -20.48 -1.30 7.68
C THR A 106 -20.58 -1.98 9.04
N ASN A 107 -19.82 -3.07 9.21
CA ASN A 107 -19.75 -3.90 10.42
C ASN A 107 -18.93 -3.29 11.56
N LEU A 108 -18.25 -2.15 11.37
CA LEU A 108 -17.55 -1.48 12.47
C LEU A 108 -18.55 -0.96 13.51
N PRO A 109 -18.18 -0.97 14.81
CA PRO A 109 -18.97 -0.33 15.86
C PRO A 109 -19.23 1.14 15.54
N SER A 110 -20.42 1.64 15.91
CA SER A 110 -20.84 3.03 15.64
C SER A 110 -19.84 4.05 16.16
N GLN A 111 -19.28 3.84 17.35
CA GLN A 111 -18.25 4.71 17.93
C GLN A 111 -16.99 4.81 17.05
N THR A 112 -16.58 3.71 16.41
CA THR A 112 -15.43 3.69 15.50
C THR A 112 -15.78 4.38 14.19
N LYS A 113 -16.97 4.12 13.62
CA LYS A 113 -17.44 4.81 12.41
C LYS A 113 -17.51 6.33 12.61
N ASN A 114 -18.05 6.77 13.73
CA ASN A 114 -18.12 8.20 14.06
C ASN A 114 -16.74 8.83 14.18
N LEU A 115 -15.78 8.13 14.82
CA LEU A 115 -14.41 8.62 14.93
C LEU A 115 -13.72 8.72 13.57
N ILE A 116 -13.95 7.75 12.68
CA ILE A 116 -13.44 7.78 11.30
C ILE A 116 -14.00 9.00 10.58
N SER A 117 -15.32 9.15 10.55
CA SER A 117 -15.97 10.27 9.84
C SER A 117 -15.54 11.64 10.39
N GLN A 118 -15.35 11.77 11.70
CA GLN A 118 -14.82 12.99 12.30
C GLN A 118 -13.39 13.29 11.82
N LEU A 119 -12.50 12.31 11.87
CA LEU A 119 -11.10 12.49 11.48
C LEU A 119 -10.96 12.77 9.97
N GLU A 120 -11.76 12.12 9.13
CA GLU A 120 -11.80 12.40 7.69
C GLU A 120 -12.26 13.83 7.41
N ALA A 121 -13.30 14.31 8.12
CA ALA A 121 -13.79 15.68 7.97
C ALA A 121 -12.77 16.71 8.48
N GLU A 122 -12.16 16.48 9.64
CA GLU A 122 -11.19 17.41 10.25
C GLU A 122 -9.90 17.51 9.43
N SER A 123 -9.50 16.43 8.76
CA SER A 123 -8.30 16.40 7.93
C SER A 123 -8.58 16.66 6.45
N MET A 124 -9.82 16.96 6.04
CA MET A 124 -10.21 16.96 4.63
C MET A 124 -9.44 17.98 3.76
N PHE A 125 -9.05 19.11 4.36
CA PHE A 125 -8.32 20.21 3.72
C PHE A 125 -6.81 20.14 3.95
N ASN A 126 -6.33 19.13 4.68
CA ASN A 126 -4.91 18.95 4.89
C ASN A 126 -4.21 18.64 3.56
N THR A 127 -3.02 19.20 3.39
CA THR A 127 -2.27 19.18 2.12
C THR A 127 -0.98 18.37 2.18
N GLY A 128 -0.63 17.82 3.34
CA GLY A 128 0.53 16.95 3.53
C GLY A 128 0.25 15.51 3.08
N LEU A 129 0.86 14.54 3.77
CA LEU A 129 0.72 13.12 3.45
C LEU A 129 -0.75 12.70 3.35
N LYS A 130 -1.12 12.05 2.24
CA LYS A 130 -2.41 11.36 2.09
C LYS A 130 -2.29 9.97 2.73
N LEU A 131 -2.78 9.82 3.96
CA LEU A 131 -2.79 8.55 4.68
C LEU A 131 -4.11 7.83 4.44
N THR A 132 -4.05 6.66 3.83
CA THR A 132 -5.23 5.83 3.56
C THR A 132 -5.12 4.46 4.23
N PHE A 133 -6.12 4.09 5.01
CA PHE A 133 -6.24 2.72 5.52
C PHE A 133 -7.27 1.93 4.72
N ALA A 134 -6.83 0.83 4.13
CA ALA A 134 -7.70 -0.13 3.48
C ALA A 134 -8.27 -1.10 4.52
N PHE A 135 -9.55 -0.97 4.82
CA PHE A 135 -10.26 -1.71 5.87
C PHE A 135 -11.55 -2.34 5.32
N GLY A 136 -11.68 -3.66 5.42
CA GLY A 136 -12.73 -4.39 4.72
C GLY A 136 -12.60 -4.24 3.20
N TYR A 137 -11.38 -4.07 2.71
CA TYR A 137 -11.10 -3.74 1.31
C TYR A 137 -10.67 -4.96 0.51
N GLY A 138 -11.02 -4.97 -0.79
CA GLY A 138 -10.50 -5.88 -1.79
C GLY A 138 -10.62 -5.27 -3.19
N GLY A 139 -9.55 -5.33 -3.98
CA GLY A 139 -9.45 -4.69 -5.29
C GLY A 139 -10.46 -5.21 -6.30
N ARG A 140 -10.78 -6.51 -6.28
CA ARG A 140 -11.88 -7.04 -7.11
C ARG A 140 -13.21 -6.38 -6.77
N ALA A 141 -13.53 -6.25 -5.48
CA ALA A 141 -14.78 -5.63 -5.05
C ALA A 141 -14.82 -4.14 -5.40
N GLU A 142 -13.70 -3.42 -5.26
CA GLU A 142 -13.59 -2.03 -5.69
C GLU A 142 -13.86 -1.87 -7.20
N ILE A 143 -13.20 -2.67 -8.05
CA ILE A 143 -13.38 -2.60 -9.51
C ILE A 143 -14.83 -2.90 -9.88
N THR A 144 -15.43 -3.96 -9.31
CA THR A 144 -16.83 -4.30 -9.57
C THR A 144 -17.78 -3.18 -9.14
N GLN A 145 -17.58 -2.58 -7.97
CA GLN A 145 -18.40 -1.46 -7.51
C GLN A 145 -18.24 -0.22 -8.38
N ALA A 146 -17.01 0.10 -8.80
CA ALA A 146 -16.72 1.22 -9.68
C ALA A 146 -17.41 1.07 -11.05
N LEU A 147 -17.34 -0.14 -11.65
CA LEU A 147 -18.04 -0.47 -12.89
C LEU A 147 -19.55 -0.32 -12.75
N ASN A 148 -20.15 -0.89 -11.70
CA ASN A 148 -21.59 -0.78 -11.46
C ASN A 148 -22.04 0.67 -11.28
N ARG A 149 -21.26 1.51 -10.57
CA ARG A 149 -21.53 2.95 -10.45
C ARG A 149 -21.51 3.64 -11.81
N PHE A 150 -20.49 3.36 -12.62
CA PHE A 150 -20.34 3.97 -13.94
C PHE A 150 -21.51 3.61 -14.86
N ILE A 151 -21.85 2.32 -14.98
CA ILE A 151 -22.92 1.83 -15.86
C ILE A 151 -24.27 2.45 -15.47
N ASN A 152 -24.58 2.50 -14.17
CA ASN A 152 -25.83 3.09 -13.69
C ASN A 152 -25.94 4.59 -13.96
N ALA A 153 -24.82 5.31 -13.89
CA ALA A 153 -24.78 6.75 -14.17
C ALA A 153 -24.70 7.08 -15.67
N ASN A 154 -24.22 6.16 -16.50
CA ASN A 154 -23.94 6.37 -17.93
C ASN A 154 -24.50 5.23 -18.80
N PRO A 155 -25.84 5.03 -18.82
CA PRO A 155 -26.44 3.92 -19.56
C PRO A 155 -26.09 4.00 -21.06
N GLY A 156 -25.59 2.89 -21.62
CA GLY A 156 -25.22 2.78 -23.03
C GLY A 156 -23.85 3.36 -23.42
N LYS A 157 -23.10 3.95 -22.47
CA LYS A 157 -21.73 4.43 -22.70
C LYS A 157 -20.73 3.29 -22.47
N GLU A 158 -19.79 3.11 -23.39
CA GLU A 158 -18.62 2.24 -23.19
C GLU A 158 -17.66 2.86 -22.17
N ILE A 159 -17.14 2.04 -21.25
CA ILE A 159 -16.24 2.50 -20.21
C ILE A 159 -14.80 2.59 -20.70
N THR A 160 -14.11 3.67 -20.35
CA THR A 160 -12.67 3.82 -20.56
C THR A 160 -11.87 3.53 -19.29
N GLU A 161 -10.55 3.33 -19.41
CA GLU A 161 -9.67 3.22 -18.24
C GLU A 161 -9.72 4.47 -17.36
N GLU A 162 -9.84 5.66 -17.97
CA GLU A 162 -9.98 6.93 -17.26
C GLU A 162 -11.32 7.01 -16.49
N ASP A 163 -12.41 6.56 -17.12
CA ASP A 163 -13.71 6.48 -16.47
C ASP A 163 -13.65 5.53 -15.26
N LEU A 164 -13.00 4.36 -15.39
CA LEU A 164 -12.85 3.42 -14.28
C LEU A 164 -12.02 4.04 -13.14
N ALA A 165 -10.87 4.64 -13.46
CA ALA A 165 -10.00 5.30 -12.48
C ALA A 165 -10.73 6.39 -11.68
N LYS A 166 -11.56 7.21 -12.35
CA LYS A 166 -12.40 8.24 -11.72
C LYS A 166 -13.51 7.66 -10.83
N ASN A 167 -13.89 6.41 -11.04
CA ASN A 167 -14.94 5.73 -10.30
C ASN A 167 -14.41 4.79 -9.20
N LEU A 168 -13.09 4.68 -8.99
CA LEU A 168 -12.51 3.95 -7.85
C LEU A 168 -12.87 4.61 -6.51
N MET A 169 -12.59 3.96 -5.37
CA MET A 169 -13.01 4.46 -4.05
C MET A 169 -12.39 5.82 -3.70
N ILE A 170 -11.13 6.03 -4.07
CA ILE A 170 -10.38 7.27 -3.83
C ILE A 170 -9.64 7.66 -5.11
N PRO A 171 -10.29 8.31 -6.08
CA PRO A 171 -9.69 8.64 -7.38
C PRO A 171 -8.44 9.52 -7.26
N ASP A 172 -8.38 10.38 -6.25
CA ASP A 172 -7.29 11.31 -6.01
C ASP A 172 -6.05 10.68 -5.34
N LEU A 173 -6.08 9.36 -5.10
CA LEU A 173 -4.96 8.60 -4.57
C LEU A 173 -3.87 8.35 -5.64
N GLY A 174 -4.29 8.17 -6.90
CA GLY A 174 -3.41 7.89 -8.04
C GLY A 174 -2.79 6.48 -8.00
N ASP A 175 -1.91 6.22 -8.96
CA ASP A 175 -1.20 4.94 -9.07
C ASP A 175 -0.19 4.74 -7.94
N VAL A 176 0.11 3.48 -7.65
CA VAL A 176 1.12 3.08 -6.66
C VAL A 176 2.48 3.05 -7.33
N ASP A 177 3.46 3.71 -6.71
CA ASP A 177 4.84 3.66 -7.17
C ASP A 177 5.57 2.41 -6.65
N LEU A 178 5.29 2.06 -5.39
CA LEU A 178 5.96 0.99 -4.68
C LEU A 178 4.96 0.25 -3.79
N LEU A 179 4.82 -1.05 -4.01
CA LEU A 179 4.15 -1.98 -3.10
C LEU A 179 5.20 -2.69 -2.24
N ILE A 180 5.13 -2.49 -0.93
CA ILE A 180 5.91 -3.23 0.07
C ILE A 180 5.03 -4.30 0.67
N ARG A 181 5.55 -5.52 0.81
CA ARG A 181 4.92 -6.57 1.59
C ARG A 181 5.91 -7.20 2.56
N THR A 182 5.53 -7.19 3.84
CA THR A 182 6.29 -7.83 4.91
C THR A 182 5.91 -9.30 5.07
N GLY A 183 6.77 -10.05 5.75
CA GLY A 183 6.48 -11.38 6.26
C GLY A 183 6.80 -12.57 5.35
N GLY A 184 7.44 -12.35 4.21
CA GLY A 184 8.01 -13.41 3.34
C GLY A 184 7.07 -13.96 2.26
N ASP A 185 5.83 -13.48 2.19
CA ASP A 185 4.88 -13.96 1.17
C ASP A 185 5.00 -13.12 -0.11
N HIS A 186 5.16 -13.78 -1.26
CA HIS A 186 5.31 -13.10 -2.56
C HIS A 186 4.00 -13.07 -3.36
N ARG A 187 3.03 -12.25 -2.90
CA ARG A 187 1.75 -12.05 -3.58
C ARG A 187 1.11 -10.72 -3.17
N VAL A 188 0.14 -10.23 -3.95
CA VAL A 188 -0.54 -8.95 -3.68
C VAL A 188 -1.82 -9.10 -2.86
N SER A 189 -2.38 -10.31 -2.79
CA SER A 189 -3.54 -10.64 -1.94
C SER A 189 -4.75 -9.69 -2.12
N ASN A 190 -5.16 -9.47 -3.38
CA ASN A 190 -6.33 -8.65 -3.71
C ASN A 190 -6.20 -7.18 -3.27
N PHE A 191 -4.98 -6.66 -3.07
CA PHE A 191 -4.74 -5.28 -2.66
C PHE A 191 -4.47 -4.39 -3.88
N LEU A 192 -5.19 -3.27 -4.01
CA LEU A 192 -4.98 -2.20 -4.99
C LEU A 192 -4.75 -2.68 -6.43
N LEU A 193 -5.50 -3.70 -6.87
CA LEU A 193 -5.23 -4.44 -8.11
C LEU A 193 -5.10 -3.55 -9.35
N TRP A 194 -5.91 -2.50 -9.44
CA TRP A 194 -5.84 -1.52 -10.52
C TRP A 194 -4.63 -0.61 -10.35
N GLN A 195 -4.48 -0.02 -9.16
CA GLN A 195 -3.50 1.02 -8.86
C GLN A 195 -2.06 0.50 -8.85
N ILE A 196 -1.83 -0.81 -8.68
CA ILE A 196 -0.49 -1.42 -8.66
C ILE A 196 -0.02 -1.96 -10.02
N ALA A 197 -0.77 -1.74 -11.10
CA ALA A 197 -0.49 -2.35 -12.41
C ALA A 197 0.95 -2.13 -12.90
N TYR A 198 1.55 -0.99 -12.57
CA TYR A 198 2.94 -0.62 -12.91
C TYR A 198 3.83 -0.33 -11.69
N ALA A 199 3.40 -0.74 -10.50
CA ALA A 199 4.15 -0.50 -9.28
C ALA A 199 5.40 -1.39 -9.21
N GLU A 200 6.47 -0.87 -8.59
CA GLU A 200 7.58 -1.71 -8.15
C GLU A 200 7.16 -2.54 -6.95
N PHE A 201 7.56 -3.81 -6.89
CA PHE A 201 7.26 -4.69 -5.77
C PHE A 201 8.51 -4.95 -4.93
N TYR A 202 8.37 -4.82 -3.62
CA TYR A 202 9.39 -5.18 -2.64
C TYR A 202 8.81 -6.13 -1.60
N PHE A 203 9.34 -7.34 -1.55
CA PHE A 203 8.96 -8.36 -0.58
C PHE A 203 10.11 -8.53 0.42
N THR A 204 9.78 -8.45 1.71
CA THR A 204 10.76 -8.68 2.80
C THR A 204 10.32 -9.83 3.69
N GLU A 205 11.29 -10.60 4.18
CA GLU A 205 11.07 -11.64 5.19
C GLU A 205 10.72 -11.07 6.56
N THR A 206 11.10 -9.81 6.83
CA THR A 206 10.81 -9.11 8.08
C THR A 206 9.32 -9.15 8.35
N LYS A 207 8.92 -9.61 9.53
CA LYS A 207 7.50 -9.64 9.93
C LYS A 207 7.09 -8.23 10.37
N TRP A 208 5.88 -7.80 10.05
CA TRP A 208 5.42 -6.43 10.32
C TRP A 208 5.78 -5.87 11.72
N PRO A 209 5.63 -6.61 12.83
CA PRO A 209 5.99 -6.08 14.16
C PRO A 209 7.48 -5.80 14.39
N ASP A 210 8.38 -6.33 13.56
CA ASP A 210 9.83 -6.10 13.56
C ASP A 210 10.26 -5.15 12.42
N PHE A 211 9.34 -4.71 11.55
CA PHE A 211 9.65 -3.80 10.45
C PHE A 211 10.01 -2.42 10.99
N SER A 212 11.12 -1.86 10.52
CA SER A 212 11.69 -0.62 11.06
C SER A 212 11.67 0.52 10.04
N THR A 213 11.73 1.75 10.54
CA THR A 213 11.88 2.95 9.71
C THR A 213 13.19 2.95 8.92
N HIS A 214 14.25 2.34 9.47
CA HIS A 214 15.52 2.14 8.77
C HIS A 214 15.35 1.21 7.55
N GLU A 215 14.70 0.05 7.74
CA GLU A 215 14.42 -0.87 6.62
C GLU A 215 13.51 -0.20 5.58
N PHE A 216 12.52 0.58 6.02
CA PHE A 216 11.68 1.36 5.10
C PHE A 216 12.49 2.33 4.24
N ARG A 217 13.42 3.09 4.83
CA ARG A 217 14.34 3.99 4.08
C ARG A 217 15.24 3.22 3.11
N ASP A 218 15.78 2.10 3.54
CA ASP A 218 16.65 1.27 2.70
C ASP A 218 15.90 0.73 1.48
N ILE A 219 14.64 0.33 1.66
CA ILE A 219 13.75 -0.08 0.57
C ILE A 219 13.53 1.06 -0.42
N LEU A 220 13.18 2.26 0.07
CA LEU A 220 13.01 3.44 -0.79
C LEU A 220 14.29 3.74 -1.58
N ALA A 221 15.44 3.71 -0.92
CA ALA A 221 16.74 3.93 -1.55
C ALA A 221 17.07 2.86 -2.61
N ASN A 222 16.75 1.59 -2.35
CA ASN A 222 16.96 0.49 -3.30
C ASN A 222 16.09 0.66 -4.55
N VAL A 223 14.79 0.89 -4.36
CA VAL A 223 13.81 0.99 -5.45
C VAL A 223 14.06 2.24 -6.31
N SER A 224 14.49 3.35 -5.70
CA SER A 224 14.80 4.59 -6.43
C SER A 224 15.93 4.46 -7.46
N LYS A 225 16.76 3.42 -7.35
CA LYS A 225 17.87 3.12 -8.27
C LYS A 225 17.43 2.28 -9.47
N ARG A 226 16.21 1.75 -9.47
CA ARG A 226 15.72 0.87 -10.55
C ARG A 226 15.30 1.71 -11.76
N GLU A 227 15.65 1.23 -12.95
CA GLU A 227 15.14 1.81 -14.20
C GLU A 227 13.70 1.34 -14.45
N ARG A 228 12.73 2.26 -14.39
CA ARG A 228 11.36 1.94 -14.83
C ARG A 228 11.28 1.94 -16.34
N ARG A 229 10.81 0.83 -16.90
CA ARG A 229 10.76 0.63 -18.36
C ARG A 229 9.38 0.85 -18.96
N PHE A 230 8.28 0.84 -18.21
CA PHE A 230 6.90 1.09 -18.72
C PHE A 230 6.62 0.51 -20.14
N GLY A 231 7.10 -0.70 -20.44
CA GLY A 231 6.98 -1.31 -21.77
C GLY A 231 7.88 -0.73 -22.88
N SER A 232 8.61 0.36 -22.63
CA SER A 232 9.64 0.91 -23.50
C SER A 232 10.95 0.13 -23.35
N THR A 233 11.39 -0.54 -24.41
CA THR A 233 12.75 -1.07 -24.48
C THR A 233 13.71 0.10 -24.64
N THR A 234 14.50 0.41 -23.61
CA THR A 234 15.66 1.29 -23.76
C THR A 234 16.61 0.65 -24.76
N SER A 235 16.92 1.40 -25.81
CA SER A 235 17.59 1.01 -27.05
C SER A 235 16.73 0.16 -28.00
N ALA A 236 16.50 0.70 -29.20
CA ALA A 236 16.48 -0.15 -30.39
C ALA A 236 17.84 -0.84 -30.41
N CYS A 237 17.90 -2.05 -29.85
CA CYS A 237 19.12 -2.82 -29.83
C CYS A 237 19.39 -3.22 -31.28
N ASP A 238 20.41 -2.59 -31.87
CA ASP A 238 20.81 -2.85 -33.24
C ASP A 238 21.14 -4.34 -33.37
N LEU A 239 20.44 -5.05 -34.25
CA LEU A 239 20.49 -6.52 -34.35
C LEU A 239 21.94 -7.04 -34.50
N LYS A 240 22.83 -6.23 -35.07
CA LYS A 240 24.26 -6.53 -35.22
C LYS A 240 25.00 -6.63 -33.88
N THR A 241 24.73 -5.72 -32.94
CA THR A 241 25.38 -5.68 -31.62
C THR A 241 24.99 -6.90 -30.77
N ASN A 242 23.74 -7.36 -30.88
CA ASN A 242 23.26 -8.58 -30.23
C ASN A 242 23.93 -9.86 -30.78
N VAL A 243 24.17 -9.93 -32.09
CA VAL A 243 24.81 -11.10 -32.72
C VAL A 243 26.28 -11.22 -32.30
N GLU A 244 26.99 -10.10 -32.18
CA GLU A 244 28.39 -10.08 -31.71
C GLU A 244 28.49 -10.44 -30.23
N GLN A 245 27.63 -9.91 -29.37
CA GLN A 245 27.55 -10.29 -27.95
C GLN A 245 27.16 -11.76 -27.76
N ALA A 246 26.21 -12.27 -28.55
CA ALA A 246 25.82 -13.68 -28.49
C ALA A 246 26.96 -14.63 -28.94
N ARG A 247 27.77 -14.22 -29.92
CA ARG A 247 28.97 -14.97 -30.34
C ARG A 247 30.05 -14.96 -29.26
N ALA A 248 30.32 -13.81 -28.64
CA ALA A 248 31.27 -13.71 -27.53
C ALA A 248 30.86 -14.58 -26.33
N ASN A 249 29.56 -14.60 -26.00
CA ASN A 249 29.02 -15.41 -24.90
C ASN A 249 29.08 -16.93 -25.18
N LYS A 250 28.96 -17.36 -26.45
CA LYS A 250 29.15 -18.77 -26.83
C LYS A 250 30.59 -19.25 -26.64
N THR A 251 31.58 -18.37 -26.78
CA THR A 251 32.99 -18.69 -26.56
C THR A 251 33.29 -18.90 -25.07
N LEU A 252 32.62 -18.15 -24.19
CA LEU A 252 32.76 -18.25 -22.72
C LEU A 252 32.13 -19.53 -22.14
N LEU A 253 31.12 -20.12 -22.80
CA LEU A 253 30.44 -21.34 -22.37
C LEU A 253 31.12 -22.64 -22.82
N ARG A 254 32.26 -22.55 -23.51
CA ARG A 254 33.08 -23.69 -23.94
C ARG A 254 34.45 -23.75 -23.25
N GLY A 255 34.67 -22.92 -22.22
CA GLY A 255 35.84 -22.98 -21.33
C GLY A 255 35.54 -23.79 -20.09
#